data_AF-A0A330GF67-F1
#
_entry.id   AF-A0A330GF67-F1
#
_cell.length_a   1.000
_cell.length_b   1.000
_cell.length_c   1.000
_cell.angle_alpha   90.00
_cell.angle_beta   90.00
_cell.angle_gamma   90.00
#
_symmetry.space_group_name_H-M   'P 1'
#
loop_
_entity.id
_entity.type
_entity.pdbx_description
1 polymer ?
#
loop_
_entity_poly.entity_id
_entity_poly.type
_entity_poly.pdbx_seq_one_letter_code
_entity_poly.pdbx_strand_id
1 'polypeptide(L)'
;MTYELAFDPRALKEWHKLGDTVKAQFKKKLADVLVHPRVESARLHGLPDCYKIKLKASGYRLVYQVQDSVITVFVIAIGKREKSAVYHDANKRL
;
A
#
# COMPACT_ATOMS: atom_id res chain seq x y z
N MET A 1 -4.19 1.12 19.01
CA MET A 1 -2.91 0.42 18.82
C MET A 1 -2.38 0.87 17.47
N THR A 2 -1.17 1.42 17.40
CA THR A 2 -0.63 1.99 16.15
C THR A 2 0.31 0.97 15.55
N TYR A 3 0.10 0.63 14.28
CA TYR A 3 0.97 -0.27 13.55
C TYR A 3 2.26 0.45 13.15
N GLU A 4 3.35 -0.29 13.03
CA GLU A 4 4.58 0.19 12.41
C GLU A 4 4.46 0.13 10.88
N LEU A 5 5.18 1.01 10.18
CA LEU A 5 5.21 1.04 8.72
C LEU A 5 6.52 0.44 8.22
N ALA A 6 6.41 -0.63 7.44
CA ALA A 6 7.54 -1.23 6.75
C ALA A 6 7.30 -1.28 5.23
N PHE A 7 8.38 -1.37 4.46
CA PHE A 7 8.32 -1.45 3.00
C PHE A 7 9.08 -2.67 2.52
N ASP A 8 8.53 -3.35 1.51
CA ASP A 8 9.31 -4.21 0.64
C ASP A 8 10.41 -3.36 -0.02
N PRO A 9 11.67 -3.84 -0.14
CA PRO A 9 12.75 -3.08 -0.76
C PRO A 9 12.42 -2.59 -2.19
N ARG A 10 11.61 -3.34 -2.94
CA ARG A 10 11.11 -2.96 -4.27
C ARG A 10 10.07 -1.85 -4.16
N ALA A 11 9.15 -1.95 -3.21
CA ALA A 11 8.17 -0.91 -2.92
C ALA A 11 8.81 0.39 -2.43
N LEU A 12 9.89 0.31 -1.65
CA LEU A 12 10.64 1.49 -1.21
C LEU A 12 11.29 2.21 -2.41
N LYS A 13 11.85 1.46 -3.36
CA LYS A 13 12.35 2.04 -4.62
C LYS A 13 11.24 2.71 -5.42
N GLU A 14 10.05 2.10 -5.50
CA GLU A 14 8.87 2.68 -6.14
C GLU A 14 8.42 3.96 -5.43
N TRP A 15 8.40 3.96 -4.09
CA TRP A 15 8.10 5.11 -3.26
C TRP A 15 9.03 6.28 -3.56
N HIS A 16 10.33 6.05 -3.63
CA HIS A 16 11.29 7.12 -3.91
C HIS A 16 11.12 7.75 -5.29
N LYS A 17 10.65 6.98 -6.29
CA LYS A 17 10.35 7.46 -7.66
C LYS A 17 9.10 8.33 -7.76
N LEU A 18 8.25 8.37 -6.73
CA LEU A 18 7.06 9.22 -6.71
C LEU A 18 7.45 10.70 -6.57
N GLY A 19 6.69 11.57 -7.25
CA GLY A 19 6.76 13.01 -7.00
C GLY A 19 6.21 13.39 -5.62
N ASP A 20 6.66 14.53 -5.09
CA ASP A 20 6.39 14.92 -3.70
C ASP A 20 4.90 15.08 -3.37
N THR A 21 4.11 15.59 -4.32
CA THR A 21 2.65 15.69 -4.18
C THR A 21 2.00 14.31 -3.95
N VAL A 22 2.43 13.29 -4.70
CA VAL A 22 1.89 11.93 -4.59
C VAL A 22 2.36 11.28 -3.29
N LYS A 23 3.63 11.48 -2.89
CA LYS A 23 4.15 11.03 -1.58
C LYS A 23 3.34 11.63 -0.44
N ALA A 24 3.09 12.94 -0.45
CA ALA A 24 2.33 13.62 0.60
C ALA A 24 0.89 13.08 0.70
N GLN A 25 0.22 12.86 -0.43
CA GLN A 25 -1.11 12.27 -0.47
C GLN A 25 -1.14 10.85 0.11
N PHE A 26 -0.16 10.01 -0.22
CA PHE A 26 -0.06 8.67 0.36
C PHE A 26 0.29 8.72 1.86
N LYS A 27 1.23 9.58 2.28
CA LYS A 27 1.57 9.74 3.71
C LYS A 27 0.34 10.04 4.55
N LYS A 28 -0.52 10.95 4.10
CA LYS A 28 -1.78 11.27 4.80
C LYS A 28 -2.65 10.03 4.98
N LYS A 29 -2.85 9.25 3.91
CA LYS A 29 -3.67 8.03 3.98
C LYS A 29 -3.01 6.90 4.78
N LEU A 30 -1.69 6.78 4.71
CA LEU A 30 -0.95 5.79 5.50
C LEU A 30 -1.05 6.09 6.98
N ALA A 31 -1.00 7.36 7.40
CA ALA A 31 -1.20 7.73 8.81
C ALA A 31 -2.54 7.22 9.35
N ASP A 32 -3.63 7.37 8.58
CA ASP A 32 -4.95 6.83 8.95
C ASP A 32 -4.93 5.29 9.02
N VAL A 33 -4.27 4.63 8.06
CA VAL A 33 -4.14 3.17 7.99
C VAL A 33 -3.32 2.60 9.16
N LEU A 34 -2.31 3.30 9.66
CA LEU A 34 -1.54 2.82 10.81
C LEU A 34 -2.37 2.74 12.10
N VAL A 35 -3.47 3.50 12.19
CA VAL A 35 -4.41 3.43 13.32
C VAL A 35 -5.47 2.35 13.08
N HIS A 36 -5.99 2.27 11.86
CA HIS A 36 -7.03 1.31 11.46
C HIS A 36 -6.64 0.60 10.15
N PRO A 37 -5.80 -0.45 10.22
CA PRO A 37 -5.18 -1.01 9.01
C PRO A 37 -6.12 -1.92 8.22
N ARG A 38 -7.16 -2.47 8.85
CA ARG A 38 -8.11 -3.38 8.19
C ARG A 38 -9.33 -2.60 7.70
N VAL A 39 -9.25 -2.15 6.45
CA VAL A 39 -10.36 -1.45 5.77
C VAL A 39 -11.05 -2.41 4.80
N GLU A 40 -12.14 -3.03 5.22
CA GLU A 40 -12.78 -4.12 4.47
C GLU A 40 -13.19 -3.74 3.03
N SER A 41 -13.67 -2.51 2.80
CA SER A 41 -13.98 -2.01 1.45
C SER A 41 -12.75 -1.89 0.54
N ALA A 42 -11.56 -1.88 1.11
CA ALA A 42 -10.28 -1.80 0.41
C ALA A 42 -9.59 -3.17 0.27
N ARG A 43 -10.15 -4.25 0.81
CA ARG A 43 -9.57 -5.60 0.75
C ARG A 43 -9.34 -6.04 -0.70
N LEU A 44 -8.23 -6.73 -0.94
CA LEU A 44 -7.93 -7.38 -2.21
C LEU A 44 -8.51 -8.79 -2.22
N HIS A 45 -9.15 -9.16 -3.34
CA HIS A 45 -9.64 -10.52 -3.52
C HIS A 45 -8.46 -11.44 -3.89
N GLY A 46 -8.42 -12.63 -3.30
CA GLY A 46 -7.37 -13.62 -3.55
C GLY A 46 -6.03 -13.34 -2.86
N LEU A 47 -5.91 -12.25 -2.09
CA LEU A 47 -4.72 -11.93 -1.31
C LEU A 47 -5.12 -11.71 0.17
N PRO A 48 -4.79 -12.65 1.08
CA PRO A 48 -5.16 -12.55 2.48
C PRO A 48 -4.47 -11.34 3.13
N ASP A 49 -5.22 -10.64 4.00
CA ASP A 49 -4.78 -9.47 4.76
C ASP A 49 -4.18 -8.32 3.92
N CYS A 50 -4.47 -8.32 2.62
CA CYS A 50 -3.97 -7.31 1.69
C CYS A 50 -5.06 -6.31 1.34
N TYR A 51 -4.68 -5.04 1.33
CA TYR A 51 -5.57 -3.91 1.16
C TYR A 51 -4.97 -2.90 0.19
N LYS A 52 -5.82 -2.06 -0.41
CA LYS A 52 -5.39 -1.08 -1.43
C LYS A 52 -5.73 0.36 -1.05
N ILE A 53 -4.76 1.24 -1.17
CA ILE A 53 -4.97 2.70 -1.15
C ILE A 53 -5.05 3.21 -2.59
N LYS A 54 -6.07 4.00 -2.90
CA LYS A 54 -6.28 4.60 -4.23
C LYS A 54 -6.14 6.13 -4.16
N LEU A 55 -5.29 6.69 -5.01
CA LEU A 55 -5.26 8.12 -5.30
C LEU A 55 -5.89 8.34 -6.68
N LYS A 56 -7.22 8.55 -6.71
CA LYS A 56 -8.00 8.60 -7.96
C LYS A 56 -7.53 9.71 -8.90
N ALA A 57 -7.38 10.93 -8.40
CA ALA A 57 -6.98 12.10 -9.19
C ALA A 57 -5.57 11.95 -9.77
N SER A 58 -4.63 11.47 -8.96
CA SER A 58 -3.22 11.28 -9.36
C SER A 58 -2.98 10.00 -10.16
N GLY A 59 -3.97 9.09 -10.23
CA GLY A 59 -3.86 7.83 -10.95
C GLY A 59 -2.91 6.80 -10.32
N TYR A 60 -2.72 6.81 -8.99
CA TYR A 60 -1.83 5.87 -8.28
C TYR A 60 -2.57 4.89 -7.38
N ARG A 61 -1.93 3.74 -7.13
CA ARG A 61 -2.34 2.73 -6.16
C ARG A 61 -1.15 2.31 -5.30
N LEU A 62 -1.42 1.99 -4.05
CA LEU A 62 -0.49 1.38 -3.10
C LEU A 62 -1.18 0.14 -2.53
N VAL A 63 -0.46 -0.97 -2.45
CA VAL A 63 -0.91 -2.22 -1.83
C VAL A 63 -0.08 -2.46 -0.58
N TYR A 64 -0.78 -2.75 0.52
CA TYR A 64 -0.15 -3.11 1.79
C TYR A 64 -0.79 -4.38 2.34
N GLN A 65 -0.01 -5.10 3.16
CA GLN A 65 -0.47 -6.22 3.97
C GLN A 65 -0.46 -5.84 5.44
N VAL A 66 -1.43 -6.32 6.19
CA VAL A 66 -1.49 -6.20 7.64
C VAL A 66 -0.90 -7.45 8.26
N GLN A 67 0.19 -7.31 9.03
CA GLN A 67 0.86 -8.41 9.71
C GLN A 67 0.62 -8.29 11.21
N ASP A 68 -0.47 -8.89 11.70
CA ASP A 68 -0.90 -8.79 13.11
C ASP A 68 0.13 -9.40 14.07
N SER A 69 0.90 -10.40 13.63
CA SER A 69 1.94 -11.06 14.45
C SER A 69 3.07 -10.13 14.88
N VAL A 70 3.34 -9.09 14.08
CA VAL A 70 4.43 -8.11 14.30
C VAL A 70 3.91 -6.67 14.28
N ILE A 71 2.59 -6.47 14.36
CA ILE A 71 1.92 -5.17 14.40
C ILE A 71 2.44 -4.22 13.29
N THR A 72 2.59 -4.75 12.08
CA THR A 72 3.20 -4.02 10.95
C THR A 72 2.25 -3.90 9.76
N VAL A 73 2.16 -2.69 9.21
CA VAL A 73 1.64 -2.43 7.86
C VAL A 73 2.80 -2.51 6.88
N PHE A 74 2.82 -3.57 6.08
CA PHE A 74 3.89 -3.85 5.14
C PHE A 74 3.49 -3.42 3.73
N VAL A 75 4.12 -2.39 3.19
CA VAL A 75 3.86 -1.90 1.83
C VAL A 75 4.57 -2.78 0.81
N ILE A 76 3.79 -3.43 -0.07
CA ILE A 76 4.29 -4.46 -1.00
C ILE A 76 4.55 -3.89 -2.40
N ALA A 77 3.68 -2.99 -2.87
CA ALA A 77 3.78 -2.44 -4.22
C ALA A 77 3.13 -1.06 -4.33
N ILE A 78 3.73 -0.18 -5.12
CA ILE A 78 3.26 1.19 -5.37
C ILE A 78 3.44 1.53 -6.84
N GLY A 79 2.41 2.07 -7.47
CA GLY A 79 2.55 2.45 -8.87
C GLY A 79 1.32 3.11 -9.47
N LYS A 80 1.47 3.51 -10.74
CA LYS A 80 0.37 4.08 -11.53
C LYS A 80 -0.69 3.03 -11.83
N ARG A 81 -1.91 3.49 -12.09
CA ARG A 81 -3.05 2.68 -12.50
C ARG A 81 -2.91 2.32 -13.98
N GLU A 82 -1.94 1.48 -14.30
CA GLU A 82 -1.71 1.00 -15.66
C GLU A 82 -1.97 -0.51 -15.71
N LYS A 83 -3.02 -0.93 -16.41
CA LYS A 83 -3.37 -2.35 -16.68
C LYS A 83 -3.24 -3.29 -15.46
N SER A 84 -3.61 -2.82 -14.27
CA SER A 84 -3.50 -3.58 -13.01
C SER A 84 -2.07 -4.01 -12.62
N ALA A 85 -1.02 -3.39 -13.16
CA ALA A 85 0.39 -3.71 -12.90
C ALA A 85 0.70 -3.83 -11.40
N VAL A 86 0.27 -2.85 -10.59
CA VAL A 86 0.50 -2.86 -9.13
C VAL A 86 -0.06 -4.11 -8.44
N TYR A 87 -1.17 -4.68 -8.94
CA TYR A 87 -1.73 -5.91 -8.37
C TYR A 87 -0.93 -7.14 -8.81
N HIS A 88 -0.50 -7.20 -10.07
CA HIS A 88 0.37 -8.27 -10.54
C HIS A 88 1.70 -8.27 -9.79
N ASP A 89 2.26 -7.09 -9.55
CA ASP A 89 3.47 -6.92 -8.75
C ASP A 89 3.25 -7.38 -7.31
N ALA A 90 2.16 -6.95 -6.65
CA ALA A 90 1.86 -7.42 -5.30
C ALA A 90 1.71 -8.95 -5.23
N ASN A 91 1.01 -9.57 -6.18
CA ASN A 91 0.78 -11.01 -6.22
C ASN A 91 2.05 -11.84 -6.51
N LYS A 92 3.08 -11.24 -7.12
CA LYS A 92 4.39 -11.91 -7.33
C LYS A 92 5.32 -11.80 -6.13
N ARG A 93 5.01 -10.91 -5.18
CA ARG A 93 5.89 -10.54 -4.06
C ARG A 93 5.46 -11.17 -2.73
N LEU A 94 4.24 -11.69 -2.69
CA LEU A 94 3.66 -12.51 -1.64
C LEU A 94 3.68 -13.98 -2.05
#